data_AF-A0AAX4K9A7-F1
#
_entry.id   AF-A0AAX4K9A7-F1
#
_cell.length_a   1.000
_cell.length_b   1.000
_cell.length_c   1.000
_cell.angle_alpha   90.00
_cell.angle_beta   90.00
_cell.angle_gamma   90.00
#
_symmetry.space_group_name_H-M   'P 1'
#
loop_
_entity.id
_entity.type
_entity.pdbx_description
1 polymer ?
#
loop_
_entity_poly.entity_id
_entity_poly.type
_entity_poly.pdbx_seq_one_letter_code
_entity_poly.pdbx_strand_id
1 'polypeptide(L)' 'MSEELKKGDEVSWNWGSGQPSGKVADIVEEGKAEVKSNKGNTISKNASEDDPAVVIERSGNNVVKRAHELNEVEE' A
#
# COMPACT_ATOMS: atom_id res chain seq x y z
N MET A 1 1.70 -18.73 5.43
CA MET A 1 2.60 -17.74 6.03
C MET A 1 1.94 -16.42 5.72
N SER A 2 1.55 -15.65 6.73
CA SER A 2 1.12 -14.27 6.53
C SER A 2 2.35 -13.52 6.03
N GLU A 3 2.39 -13.23 4.73
CA GLU A 3 3.41 -12.36 4.14
C GLU A 3 3.23 -10.96 4.75
N GLU A 4 3.84 -10.79 5.92
CA GLU A 4 3.98 -9.51 6.59
C GLU A 4 4.92 -8.68 5.73
N LEU A 5 4.30 -7.88 4.85
CA LEU A 5 4.96 -6.80 4.14
C LEU A 5 5.79 -5.98 5.11
N LYS A 6 6.95 -5.53 4.66
CA LYS A 6 7.85 -4.70 5.47
C LYS A 6 8.09 -3.38 4.80
N LYS A 7 8.41 -2.38 5.62
CA LYS A 7 8.85 -1.08 5.13
C LYS A 7 10.10 -1.24 4.28
N GLY A 8 9.99 -0.82 3.02
CA GLY A 8 11.04 -0.94 2.03
C GLY A 8 10.83 -2.04 1.00
N ASP A 9 9.86 -2.92 1.18
CA ASP A 9 9.56 -3.96 0.19
C ASP A 9 8.93 -3.35 -1.06
N GLU A 10 9.20 -3.97 -2.20
CA GLU A 10 8.57 -3.61 -3.46
C GLU A 10 7.29 -4.43 -3.65
N VAL A 11 6.19 -3.71 -3.86
CA VAL A 11 4.86 -4.29 -3.98
C VAL A 11 4.19 -3.83 -5.25
N SER A 12 3.35 -4.68 -5.82
CA SER A 12 2.53 -4.40 -7.00
C SER A 12 1.07 -4.69 -6.73
N TRP A 13 0.18 -3.97 -7.40
CA TRP A 13 -1.26 -4.18 -7.24
C TRP A 13 -1.99 -4.00 -8.55
N ASN A 14 -3.16 -4.62 -8.65
CA ASN A 14 -4.00 -4.48 -9.83
C ASN A 14 -4.74 -3.14 -9.82
N TRP A 15 -4.62 -2.39 -10.92
CA TRP A 15 -5.35 -1.15 -11.16
C TRP A 15 -5.87 -1.11 -12.60
N GLY A 16 -7.16 -1.39 -12.78
CA GLY A 16 -7.77 -1.49 -14.10
C GLY A 16 -7.11 -2.59 -14.93
N SER A 17 -6.50 -2.23 -16.07
CA SER A 17 -5.75 -3.15 -16.92
C SER A 17 -4.24 -3.12 -16.68
N GLY A 18 -3.75 -2.35 -15.70
CA GLY A 18 -2.33 -2.23 -15.38
C GLY A 18 -1.99 -2.74 -13.98
N GLN A 19 -0.72 -3.06 -13.77
CA GLN A 19 -0.14 -3.43 -12.48
C GLN A 19 0.95 -2.43 -12.09
N PRO A 20 0.58 -1.27 -11.53
CA PRO A 20 1.57 -0.38 -10.93
C PRO A 20 2.32 -1.08 -9.79
N SER A 21 3.61 -0.77 -9.68
CA SER A 21 4.46 -1.10 -8.54
C SER A 21 4.84 0.13 -7.73
N GLY A 22 5.33 -0.09 -6.53
CA GLY A 22 5.84 0.94 -5.65
C GLY A 22 6.49 0.34 -4.40
N LYS A 23 7.06 1.20 -3.57
CA LYS A 23 7.80 0.80 -2.37
C LYS A 23 6.97 1.04 -1.13
N VAL A 24 6.96 0.08 -0.20
CA VAL A 24 6.26 0.23 1.08
C VAL A 24 6.94 1.31 1.91
N ALA A 25 6.22 2.39 2.18
CA ALA A 25 6.67 3.50 2.99
C ALA A 25 6.24 3.34 4.46
N ASP A 26 5.05 2.80 4.71
CA ASP A 26 4.53 2.61 6.06
C ASP A 26 3.43 1.54 6.10
N ILE A 27 3.19 0.96 7.28
CA ILE A 27 2.19 -0.10 7.47
C ILE A 27 1.42 0.22 8.72
N VAL A 28 0.10 0.31 8.56
CA VAL A 28 -0.85 0.57 9.63
C VAL A 28 -1.61 -0.72 9.87
N GLU A 29 -1.40 -1.32 11.04
CA GLU A 29 -2.02 -2.60 11.38
C GLU A 29 -3.46 -2.42 11.89
N GLU A 30 -3.76 -1.33 12.59
CA GLU A 30 -5.08 -1.07 13.13
C GLU A 30 -5.52 0.39 12.90
N GLY A 31 -6.82 0.58 12.62
CA GLY A 31 -7.45 1.87 12.53
C GLY A 31 -7.64 2.36 11.10
N LYS A 32 -7.04 3.51 10.75
CA LYS A 32 -7.23 4.15 9.46
C LYS A 32 -5.92 4.72 8.95
N ALA A 33 -5.45 4.21 7.81
CA ALA A 33 -4.34 4.79 7.08
C ALA A 33 -4.84 5.88 6.15
N GLU A 34 -4.19 7.04 6.18
CA GLU A 34 -4.50 8.18 5.32
C GLU A 34 -3.21 8.72 4.71
N VAL A 35 -3.23 8.96 3.40
CA VAL A 35 -2.11 9.57 2.67
C VAL A 35 -2.63 10.72 1.85
N LYS A 36 -1.86 11.80 1.85
CA LYS A 36 -2.09 12.91 0.94
C LYS A 36 -1.36 12.64 -0.36
N SER A 37 -2.15 12.43 -1.41
CA SER A 37 -1.67 12.38 -2.78
C SER A 37 -1.02 13.71 -3.16
N ASN A 38 0.04 13.69 -3.99
CA ASN A 38 0.67 14.90 -4.54
C ASN A 38 -0.29 15.80 -5.32
N LYS A 39 -1.47 15.28 -5.72
CA LYS A 39 -2.53 16.04 -6.38
C LYS A 39 -3.51 16.72 -5.42
N GLY A 40 -3.26 16.67 -4.10
CA GLY A 40 -4.12 17.26 -3.07
C GLY A 40 -5.29 16.36 -2.62
N ASN A 41 -5.41 15.14 -3.16
CA ASN A 41 -6.43 14.18 -2.76
C ASN A 41 -5.99 13.41 -1.51
N THR A 42 -6.87 13.28 -0.53
CA THR A 42 -6.64 12.39 0.61
C THR A 42 -7.18 11.01 0.29
N ILE A 43 -6.28 10.02 0.24
CA ILE A 43 -6.62 8.62 0.05
C ILE A 43 -6.62 7.98 1.44
N SER A 44 -7.71 7.33 1.81
CA SER A 44 -7.79 6.64 3.09
C SER A 44 -8.35 5.24 2.98
N LYS A 45 -7.81 4.32 3.80
CA LYS A 45 -8.29 2.95 3.96
C LYS A 45 -8.32 2.58 5.44
N ASN A 46 -9.29 1.77 5.80
CA ASN A 46 -9.32 1.13 7.10
C ASN A 46 -8.31 -0.01 7.12
N ALA A 47 -7.55 -0.05 8.21
CA ALA A 47 -6.64 -1.11 8.58
C ALA A 47 -7.27 -1.95 9.69
N SER A 48 -7.05 -3.25 9.65
CA SER A 48 -7.43 -4.19 10.70
C SER A 48 -6.33 -5.21 10.89
N GLU A 49 -6.27 -5.86 12.05
CA GLU A 49 -5.25 -6.88 12.38
C GLU A 49 -5.15 -7.98 11.30
N ASP A 50 -6.27 -8.35 10.69
CA ASP A 50 -6.33 -9.37 9.62
C ASP A 50 -5.95 -8.82 8.23
N ASP A 51 -6.04 -7.49 8.05
CA ASP A 51 -5.88 -6.81 6.77
C ASP A 51 -5.29 -5.41 6.96
N PRO A 52 -3.97 -5.32 7.20
CA PRO A 52 -3.31 -4.05 7.48
C PRO A 52 -3.32 -3.15 6.24
N ALA A 53 -3.33 -1.83 6.46
CA ALA A 53 -3.24 -0.85 5.39
C ALA A 53 -1.79 -0.42 5.18
N VAL A 54 -1.34 -0.54 3.95
CA VAL A 54 0.02 -0.30 3.52
C VAL A 54 0.08 0.99 2.72
N VAL A 55 0.91 1.91 3.19
CA VAL A 55 1.25 3.15 2.51
C VAL A 55 2.37 2.84 1.52
N ILE A 56 2.12 3.09 0.25
CA ILE A 56 3.06 2.85 -0.84
C ILE A 56 3.48 4.18 -1.44
N GLU A 57 4.78 4.41 -1.44
CA GLU A 57 5.42 5.54 -2.09
C GLU A 57 5.93 5.14 -3.47
N ARG A 58 5.63 5.98 -4.46
CA ARG A 58 6.09 5.81 -5.85
C ARG A 58 6.30 7.17 -6.48
N SER A 59 7.08 7.19 -7.55
CA SER A 59 7.35 8.41 -8.29
C SER A 59 6.05 9.06 -8.78
N GLY A 60 5.74 10.22 -8.22
CA GLY A 60 4.58 11.06 -8.56
C GLY A 60 3.36 10.95 -7.65
N ASN A 61 3.08 9.81 -6.99
CA ASN A 61 1.86 9.71 -6.16
C ASN A 61 1.89 8.64 -5.09
N ASN A 62 1.76 9.05 -3.83
CA ASN A 62 1.63 8.10 -2.72
C ASN A 62 0.20 7.55 -2.71
N VAL A 63 0.07 6.25 -2.44
CA VAL A 63 -1.22 5.55 -2.38
C VAL A 63 -1.29 4.72 -1.11
N VAL A 64 -2.51 4.39 -0.70
CA VAL A 64 -2.75 3.42 0.37
C VAL A 64 -3.58 2.27 -0.17
N LYS A 65 -3.12 1.06 0.12
CA LYS A 65 -3.73 -0.20 -0.28
C LYS A 65 -3.73 -1.13 0.91
N ARG A 66 -4.63 -2.11 0.93
CA ARG A 66 -4.61 -3.12 1.99
C ARG A 66 -3.69 -4.26 1.60
N ALA A 67 -3.09 -4.93 2.57
CA ALA A 67 -2.10 -5.97 2.32
C ALA A 67 -2.63 -7.07 1.40
N HIS A 68 -3.88 -7.50 1.54
CA HIS A 68 -4.46 -8.51 0.65
C HIS A 68 -4.63 -8.05 -0.82
N GLU A 69 -4.61 -6.74 -1.10
CA GLU A 69 -4.68 -6.20 -2.47
C GLU A 69 -3.29 -6.15 -3.14
N LEU A 70 -2.23 -6.39 -2.38
CA LEU A 70 -0.85 -6.27 -2.81
C LEU A 70 -0.26 -7.63 -3.14
N ASN A 71 0.64 -7.63 -4.11
CA ASN A 71 1.45 -8.76 -4.49
C ASN A 71 2.90 -8.34 -4.25
N GLU A 72 3.64 -9.12 -3.47
CA GLU A 72 5.08 -8.93 -3.33
C GLU A 72 5.75 -9.14 -4.68
N VAL A 73 6.67 -8.24 -5.01
CA VAL A 73 7.54 -8.41 -6.16
C VAL A 73 8.81 -9.05 -5.60
N GLU A 74 8.84 -10.38 -5.54
CA GLU A 74 10.07 -11.10 -5.21
C GLU A 74 11.09 -10.83 -6.33
N GLU A 75 12.26 -10.26 -5.98
CA GLU A 75 13.43 -10.16 -6.88
C GLU A 75 14.21 -11.48 -6.95
#